data_AF-A0AAX0S2R8-F1
#
_entry.id   AF-A0AAX0S2R8-F1
#
_cell.length_a   1.000
_cell.length_b   1.000
_cell.length_c   1.000
_cell.angle_alpha   90.00
_cell.angle_beta   90.00
_cell.angle_gamma   90.00
#
_symmetry.space_group_name_H-M   'P 1'
#
loop_
_entity.id
_entity.type
_entity.pdbx_description
1 polymer ?
#
loop_
_entity_poly.entity_id
_entity_poly.type
_entity_poly.pdbx_seq_one_letter_code
_entity_poly.pdbx_strand_id
1 'polypeptide(L)'
;MRIVACNGFGLEKEKSNSPEEFFNRSVIEYIKDGEEKTLNVLYLRYFDEMVARWTPYSTNPLFKSFDRDIYMADIIAMVCLFKDPSLASRKRLYINSEKELAGYFENINFGKLEKVFISIDQAKPYDIKSNVDVNILS
;
A
#
# COMPACT_ATOMS: atom_id res chain seq x y z
N MET A 1 -13.46 -6.14 7.02
CA MET A 1 -11.99 -6.32 7.05
C MET A 1 -11.43 -5.26 7.98
N ARG A 2 -10.46 -5.58 8.82
CA ARG A 2 -9.85 -4.63 9.77
C ARG A 2 -8.37 -4.48 9.47
N ILE A 3 -7.92 -3.30 9.09
CA ILE A 3 -6.49 -3.02 8.84
C ILE A 3 -5.77 -2.83 10.15
N VAL A 4 -4.63 -3.48 10.31
CA VAL A 4 -3.81 -3.46 11.53
C VAL A 4 -2.51 -2.72 11.29
N ALA A 5 -1.84 -2.95 10.16
CA ALA A 5 -0.59 -2.29 9.81
C ALA A 5 -0.42 -2.21 8.29
N CYS A 6 0.35 -1.21 7.83
CA CYS A 6 0.76 -1.10 6.44
C CYS A 6 2.14 -0.42 6.35
N ASN A 7 3.13 -1.11 5.79
CA ASN A 7 4.53 -0.70 5.82
C ASN A 7 5.24 -1.01 4.50
N GLY A 8 6.22 -0.18 4.14
CA GLY A 8 7.05 -0.34 2.96
C GLY A 8 8.54 -0.37 3.26
N PHE A 9 9.30 -1.13 2.49
CA PHE A 9 10.75 -1.10 2.57
C PHE A 9 11.40 -1.50 1.24
N GLY A 10 12.54 -0.91 0.94
CA GLY A 10 13.40 -1.33 -0.16
C GLY A 10 14.04 -2.67 0.16
N LEU A 11 14.06 -3.58 -0.81
CA LEU A 11 14.79 -4.84 -0.63
C LEU A 11 16.30 -4.61 -0.80
N GLU A 12 17.07 -5.26 0.04
CA GLU A 12 18.53 -5.28 -0.05
C GLU A 12 18.98 -6.55 -0.74
N LYS A 13 20.18 -6.50 -1.31
CA LYS A 13 20.76 -7.61 -2.06
C LYS A 13 21.19 -8.73 -1.11
N GLU A 14 20.42 -9.82 -1.03
CA GLU A 14 20.83 -11.00 -0.26
C GLU A 14 21.89 -11.86 -0.98
N LYS A 15 21.92 -11.84 -2.33
CA LYS A 15 22.85 -12.62 -3.16
C LYS A 15 23.42 -11.77 -4.30
N SER A 16 24.68 -12.00 -4.64
CA SER A 16 25.44 -11.24 -5.67
C SER A 16 24.74 -11.14 -7.04
N ASN A 17 23.85 -12.09 -7.37
CA ASN A 17 23.22 -12.21 -8.68
C ASN A 17 21.69 -12.00 -8.63
N SER A 18 21.12 -11.56 -7.49
CA SER A 18 19.67 -11.37 -7.36
C SER A 18 19.29 -9.94 -7.77
N PRO A 19 18.22 -9.75 -8.58
CA PRO A 19 17.71 -8.43 -8.92
C PRO A 19 16.89 -7.79 -7.77
N GLU A 20 16.86 -8.41 -6.58
CA GLU A 20 16.09 -7.95 -5.42
C GLU A 20 16.30 -6.47 -5.06
N GLU A 21 17.52 -5.95 -5.22
CA GLU A 21 17.84 -4.55 -4.94
C GLU A 21 17.00 -3.54 -5.76
N PHE A 22 16.48 -3.96 -6.93
CA PHE A 22 15.63 -3.16 -7.79
C PHE A 22 14.15 -3.16 -7.37
N PHE A 23 13.80 -3.85 -6.29
CA PHE A 23 12.42 -3.96 -5.82
C PHE A 23 12.21 -3.29 -4.47
N ASN A 24 10.98 -2.82 -4.30
CA ASN A 24 10.41 -2.46 -3.01
C ASN A 24 9.34 -3.48 -2.64
N ARG A 25 9.16 -3.69 -1.33
CA ARG A 25 8.08 -4.50 -0.77
C ARG A 25 7.16 -3.62 0.06
N SER A 26 5.88 -3.64 -0.28
CA SER A 26 4.80 -3.09 0.52
C SER A 26 4.04 -4.23 1.19
N VAL A 27 3.73 -4.11 2.47
CA VAL A 27 3.10 -5.15 3.28
C VAL A 27 1.89 -4.54 3.99
N ILE A 28 0.72 -5.14 3.79
CA ILE A 28 -0.49 -4.81 4.56
C ILE A 28 -0.94 -6.01 5.38
N GLU A 29 -1.21 -5.76 6.65
CA GLU A 29 -1.72 -6.73 7.62
C GLU A 29 -3.14 -6.37 8.01
N TYR A 30 -4.02 -7.37 7.98
CA TYR A 30 -5.43 -7.18 8.24
C TYR A 30 -6.09 -8.43 8.83
N ILE A 31 -7.16 -8.21 9.59
CA ILE A 31 -8.02 -9.28 10.09
C ILE A 31 -9.23 -9.40 9.15
N LYS A 32 -9.48 -10.62 8.67
CA LYS A 32 -10.65 -10.96 7.85
C LYS A 32 -11.19 -12.31 8.29
N ASP A 33 -12.48 -12.34 8.60
CA ASP A 33 -13.20 -13.54 9.07
C ASP A 33 -12.58 -14.14 10.36
N GLY A 34 -12.04 -13.27 11.24
CA GLY A 34 -11.39 -13.67 12.49
C GLY A 34 -9.93 -14.11 12.34
N GLU A 35 -9.40 -14.18 11.12
CA GLU A 35 -8.03 -14.60 10.83
C GLU A 35 -7.12 -13.41 10.49
N GLU A 36 -5.90 -13.43 11.00
CA GLU A 36 -4.82 -12.54 10.56
C GLU A 36 -4.34 -12.93 9.16
N LYS A 37 -4.25 -11.94 8.28
CA LYS A 37 -3.83 -12.11 6.89
C LYS A 37 -2.83 -11.03 6.52
N THR A 38 -1.96 -11.38 5.60
CA THR A 38 -0.90 -10.49 5.09
C THR A 38 -0.87 -10.56 3.58
N LEU A 39 -0.92 -9.40 2.93
CA LEU A 39 -0.64 -9.27 1.51
C LEU A 39 0.72 -8.57 1.33
N ASN A 40 1.61 -9.22 0.58
CA ASN A 40 2.90 -8.66 0.19
C ASN A 40 2.83 -8.22 -1.27
N VAL A 41 3.08 -6.95 -1.55
CA VAL A 41 3.18 -6.42 -2.91
C VAL A 41 4.64 -6.13 -3.21
N LEU A 42 5.19 -6.82 -4.20
CA LEU A 42 6.54 -6.59 -4.70
C LEU A 42 6.45 -5.80 -6.00
N TYR A 43 7.16 -4.68 -6.09
CA TYR A 43 7.12 -3.80 -7.25
C TYR A 43 8.49 -3.16 -7.53
N LEU A 44 8.70 -2.67 -8.75
CA LEU A 44 9.97 -2.06 -9.16
C LEU A 44 10.20 -0.74 -8.42
N ARG A 45 11.35 -0.59 -7.77
CA ARG A 45 11.71 0.57 -6.93
C ARG A 45 11.62 1.89 -7.69
N TYR A 46 11.99 1.91 -8.98
CA TYR A 46 11.94 3.15 -9.78
C TYR A 46 10.53 3.74 -9.91
N PHE A 47 9.47 2.95 -9.66
CA PHE A 47 8.11 3.48 -9.62
C PHE A 47 7.92 4.55 -8.53
N ASP A 48 8.72 4.55 -7.46
CA ASP A 48 8.70 5.60 -6.44
C ASP A 48 9.11 6.99 -6.99
N GLU A 49 9.82 7.05 -8.13
CA GLU A 49 10.18 8.31 -8.78
C GLU A 49 8.97 8.97 -9.48
N MET A 50 7.87 8.22 -9.60
CA MET A 50 6.69 8.60 -10.38
C MET A 50 5.53 9.07 -9.50
N VAL A 51 5.78 9.35 -8.23
CA VAL A 51 4.79 9.75 -7.22
C VAL A 51 3.86 10.86 -7.72
N ALA A 52 4.41 11.91 -8.33
CA ALA A 52 3.61 13.04 -8.83
C ALA A 52 2.71 12.67 -10.05
N ARG A 53 2.89 11.49 -10.66
CA ARG A 53 2.05 11.03 -11.78
C ARG A 53 0.77 10.35 -11.29
N TRP A 54 0.78 9.72 -10.12
CA TRP A 54 -0.32 8.87 -9.65
C TRP A 54 -0.96 9.35 -8.35
N THR A 55 -0.34 10.32 -7.70
CA THR A 55 -0.76 10.84 -6.41
C THR A 55 -0.83 12.38 -6.46
N PRO A 56 -1.59 13.02 -5.55
CA PRO A 56 -1.61 14.47 -5.43
C PRO A 56 -0.32 15.05 -4.80
N TYR A 57 0.63 14.20 -4.42
CA TYR A 57 1.86 14.60 -3.74
C TYR A 57 2.98 14.89 -4.73
N SER A 58 3.81 15.87 -4.41
CA SER A 58 4.97 16.27 -5.24
C SER A 58 6.28 15.59 -4.84
N THR A 59 6.32 14.94 -3.68
CA THR A 59 7.53 14.36 -3.08
C THR A 59 7.26 12.99 -2.48
N ASN A 60 8.34 12.25 -2.21
CA ASN A 60 8.34 11.01 -1.42
C ASN A 60 9.31 11.23 -0.25
N PRO A 61 8.85 11.52 0.99
CA PRO A 61 7.58 11.10 1.57
C PRO A 61 6.34 11.88 1.07
N LEU A 62 5.20 11.19 1.13
CA LEU A 62 3.88 11.64 0.67
C LEU A 62 3.20 12.56 1.70
N PHE A 63 3.14 12.11 2.95
CA PHE A 63 2.54 12.82 4.07
C PHE A 63 3.13 12.32 5.39
N LYS A 64 2.83 13.03 6.48
CA LYS A 64 3.25 12.64 7.83
C LYS A 64 2.11 11.99 8.59
N SER A 65 2.36 10.85 9.23
CA SER A 65 1.40 10.15 10.08
C SER A 65 1.98 9.98 11.47
N PHE A 66 1.30 10.54 12.48
CA PHE A 66 1.69 10.51 13.90
C PHE A 66 3.19 10.75 14.16
N ASP A 67 4.01 9.70 14.19
CA ASP A 67 5.44 9.71 14.51
C ASP A 67 6.37 9.37 13.33
N ARG A 68 5.85 9.11 12.12
CA ARG A 68 6.66 8.75 10.95
C ARG A 68 6.20 9.44 9.66
N ASP A 69 7.14 9.52 8.72
CA ASP A 69 6.83 9.90 7.35
C ASP A 69 6.31 8.68 6.58
N ILE A 70 5.27 8.89 5.76
CA ILE A 70 4.66 7.86 4.93
C ILE A 70 5.19 7.99 3.50
N TYR A 71 5.78 6.93 2.99
CA TYR A 71 6.36 6.86 1.66
C TYR A 71 5.45 6.11 0.68
N MET A 72 5.78 6.19 -0.61
CA MET A 72 5.09 5.44 -1.66
C MET A 72 5.06 3.93 -1.38
N ALA A 73 6.18 3.38 -0.90
CA ALA A 73 6.30 1.98 -0.52
C ALA A 73 5.33 1.57 0.59
N ASP A 74 4.97 2.48 1.50
CA ASP A 74 4.04 2.18 2.59
C ASP A 74 2.62 1.99 2.07
N ILE A 75 2.20 2.76 1.07
CA ILE A 75 0.79 2.83 0.66
C ILE A 75 0.37 1.81 -0.40
N ILE A 76 1.32 1.27 -1.17
CA ILE A 76 1.01 0.46 -2.37
C ILE A 76 0.14 -0.76 -2.05
N ALA A 77 0.46 -1.53 -1.00
CA ALA A 77 -0.32 -2.71 -0.66
C ALA A 77 -1.76 -2.37 -0.27
N MET A 78 -1.97 -1.24 0.41
CA MET A 78 -3.29 -0.75 0.77
C MET A 78 -4.10 -0.32 -0.46
N VAL A 79 -3.48 0.46 -1.35
CA VAL A 79 -4.11 0.91 -2.59
C VAL A 79 -4.51 -0.27 -3.47
N CYS A 80 -3.62 -1.25 -3.65
CA CYS A 80 -3.92 -2.48 -4.40
C CYS A 80 -5.10 -3.24 -3.78
N LEU A 81 -5.07 -3.50 -2.47
CA LEU A 81 -6.11 -4.25 -1.77
C LEU A 81 -7.48 -3.55 -1.83
N PHE A 82 -7.50 -2.23 -1.78
CA PHE A 82 -8.74 -1.45 -1.80
C PHE A 82 -9.36 -1.37 -3.19
N LYS A 83 -8.52 -1.26 -4.22
CA LYS A 83 -8.97 -1.28 -5.62
C LYS A 83 -9.44 -2.67 -6.05
N ASP A 84 -8.73 -3.71 -5.63
CA ASP A 84 -9.07 -5.10 -5.92
C ASP A 84 -9.22 -5.93 -4.63
N PRO A 85 -10.43 -5.98 -4.05
CA PRO A 85 -10.71 -6.77 -2.86
C PRO A 85 -10.48 -8.28 -3.02
N SER A 86 -10.34 -8.80 -4.25
CA SER A 86 -10.01 -10.21 -4.48
C SER A 86 -8.60 -10.56 -3.98
N LEU A 87 -7.71 -9.56 -3.90
CA LEU A 87 -6.37 -9.69 -3.33
C LEU A 87 -6.39 -10.05 -1.85
N ALA A 88 -7.52 -9.86 -1.15
CA ALA A 88 -7.68 -10.27 0.24
C ALA A 88 -7.52 -11.79 0.47
N SER A 89 -7.60 -12.58 -0.60
CA SER A 89 -7.38 -14.04 -0.61
C SER A 89 -5.94 -14.45 -0.97
N ARG A 90 -5.09 -13.49 -1.37
CA ARG A 90 -3.73 -13.74 -1.84
C ARG A 90 -2.70 -13.35 -0.78
N LYS A 91 -1.59 -14.11 -0.74
CA LYS A 91 -0.43 -13.77 0.10
C LYS A 91 0.54 -12.81 -0.57
N ARG A 92 0.59 -12.82 -1.91
CA ARG A 92 1.58 -12.11 -2.74
C ARG A 92 0.94 -11.53 -4.00
N LEU A 93 1.39 -10.35 -4.38
CA LEU A 93 1.17 -9.68 -5.65
C LEU A 93 2.52 -9.19 -6.19
N TYR A 94 2.75 -9.35 -7.48
CA TYR A 94 3.96 -8.87 -8.15
C TYR A 94 3.55 -7.92 -9.27
N ILE A 95 4.11 -6.71 -9.27
CA ILE A 95 3.81 -5.66 -10.23
C ILE A 95 5.11 -5.24 -10.91
N ASN A 96 5.22 -5.51 -12.21
CA ASN A 96 6.39 -5.14 -13.01
C ASN A 96 6.06 -4.17 -14.14
N SER A 97 4.83 -3.67 -14.18
CA SER A 97 4.33 -2.78 -15.21
C SER A 97 3.84 -1.48 -14.60
N GLU A 98 4.33 -0.35 -15.14
CA GLU A 98 3.87 0.98 -14.77
C GLU A 98 2.35 1.10 -14.95
N LYS A 99 1.82 0.58 -16.07
CA LYS A 99 0.41 0.62 -16.41
C LYS A 99 -0.45 -0.13 -15.38
N GLU A 100 0.04 -1.28 -14.91
CA GLU A 100 -0.66 -2.06 -13.88
C GLU A 100 -0.68 -1.30 -12.56
N LEU A 101 0.47 -0.75 -12.13
CA LEU A 101 0.54 0.04 -10.90
C LEU A 101 -0.36 1.28 -10.98
N ALA A 102 -0.30 2.03 -12.08
CA ALA A 102 -1.11 3.23 -12.30
C ALA A 102 -2.61 2.93 -12.22
N GLY A 103 -3.06 1.79 -12.76
CA GLY A 103 -4.46 1.36 -12.70
C GLY A 103 -4.98 1.19 -11.26
N TYR A 104 -4.10 0.83 -10.32
CA TYR A 104 -4.46 0.75 -8.90
C TYR A 104 -4.71 2.13 -8.26
N PHE A 105 -4.06 3.18 -8.76
CA PHE A 105 -4.19 4.55 -8.25
C PHE A 105 -5.38 5.32 -8.83
N GLU A 106 -6.04 4.79 -9.86
CA GLU A 106 -7.20 5.44 -10.47
C GLU A 106 -8.35 5.60 -9.48
N ASN A 107 -8.82 6.85 -9.37
CA ASN A 107 -9.91 7.29 -8.50
C ASN A 107 -9.66 7.06 -7.00
N ILE A 108 -8.42 7.04 -6.53
CA ILE A 108 -8.16 6.89 -5.09
C ILE A 108 -8.44 8.19 -4.31
N ASN A 109 -9.20 8.08 -3.22
CA ASN A 109 -9.36 9.14 -2.22
C ASN A 109 -8.18 9.15 -1.22
N PHE A 110 -7.17 9.95 -1.53
CA PHE A 110 -5.96 10.09 -0.70
C PHE A 110 -6.24 10.68 0.69
N GLY A 111 -7.19 11.60 0.84
CA GLY A 111 -7.54 12.14 2.15
C GLY A 111 -8.13 11.08 3.10
N LYS A 112 -8.78 10.04 2.56
CA LYS A 112 -9.20 8.88 3.34
C LYS A 112 -8.03 7.93 3.62
N LEU A 113 -7.16 7.70 2.64
CA LEU A 113 -5.93 6.91 2.82
C LEU A 113 -5.09 7.46 3.99
N GLU A 114 -4.84 8.76 4.02
CA GLU A 114 -4.13 9.44 5.13
C GLU A 114 -4.78 9.17 6.48
N LYS A 115 -6.13 9.25 6.58
CA LYS A 115 -6.86 8.96 7.82
C LYS A 115 -6.69 7.51 8.29
N VAL A 116 -6.60 6.56 7.36
CA VAL A 116 -6.33 5.16 7.71
C VAL A 116 -4.94 5.04 8.34
N PHE A 117 -3.92 5.63 7.70
CA PHE A 117 -2.54 5.63 8.21
C PHE A 117 -2.44 6.29 9.59
N ILE A 118 -3.04 7.47 9.77
CA ILE A 118 -3.10 8.17 11.07
C ILE A 118 -3.76 7.28 12.15
N SER A 119 -4.79 6.51 11.79
CA SER A 119 -5.46 5.60 12.73
C SER A 119 -4.55 4.44 13.14
N ILE A 120 -4.01 3.71 12.16
CA ILE A 120 -3.24 2.48 12.43
C ILE A 120 -1.90 2.79 13.12
N ASP A 121 -1.25 3.90 12.78
CA ASP A 121 0.00 4.32 13.44
C ASP A 121 -0.23 4.80 14.89
N GLN A 122 -1.48 5.15 15.26
CA GLN A 122 -1.88 5.38 16.66
C GLN A 122 -2.32 4.09 17.39
N ALA A 123 -1.96 2.92 16.86
CA ALA A 123 -2.40 1.61 17.35
C ALA A 123 -3.94 1.46 17.43
N LYS A 124 -4.67 2.16 16.55
CA LYS A 124 -6.12 2.03 16.40
C LYS A 124 -6.43 1.34 15.07
N PRO A 125 -6.73 0.02 15.08
CA PRO A 125 -7.08 -0.70 13.86
C PRO A 125 -8.24 -0.04 13.13
N TYR A 126 -8.18 -0.03 11.80
CA TYR A 126 -9.18 0.63 10.97
C TYR A 126 -10.16 -0.40 10.38
N ASP A 127 -11.44 -0.32 10.76
CA ASP A 127 -12.49 -1.18 10.24
C ASP A 127 -13.01 -0.67 8.89
N ILE A 128 -12.87 -1.50 7.86
CA ILE A 128 -13.50 -1.30 6.55
C ILE A 128 -14.91 -1.89 6.62
N LYS A 129 -15.91 -1.01 6.75
CA LYS A 129 -17.33 -1.40 6.75
C LYS A 129 -17.83 -1.35 5.30
N SER A 130 -18.22 -2.51 4.79
CA SER A 130 -18.56 -2.75 3.38
C SER A 130 -19.56 -1.74 2.77
N ASN A 131 -19.41 -1.54 1.45
CA ASN A 131 -20.16 -0.72 0.49
C ASN A 131 -20.23 0.80 0.67
N VAL A 132 -19.92 1.34 1.85
CA VAL A 132 -19.74 2.80 2.01
C VAL A 132 -18.25 3.16 2.06
N ASP A 133 -17.40 2.24 2.51
CA ASP A 133 -15.96 2.49 2.59
C ASP A 133 -15.14 2.04 1.37
N VAL A 134 -15.70 1.17 0.52
CA VAL A 134 -15.12 0.76 -0.78
C VAL A 134 -15.16 1.93 -1.78
N ASN A 135 -15.95 2.97 -1.50
CA ASN A 135 -15.87 4.28 -2.11
C ASN A 135 -14.69 5.08 -1.56
N ILE A 136 -13.49 4.50 -1.67
CA ILE A 136 -12.29 5.28 -1.93
C ILE A 136 -12.33 5.80 -3.38
N LEU A 137 -13.29 5.31 -4.19
CA LEU A 137 -13.54 5.60 -5.61
C LEU A 137 -14.59 6.70 -5.90
N SER A 138 -15.03 7.50 -4.92
CA SER A 138 -15.94 8.63 -5.17
C SER A 138 -15.64 9.84 -4.29
#